data_AF-A0A936D7Q2-F1
#
_entry.id   AF-A0A936D7Q2-F1
#
_cell.length_a   1.000
_cell.length_b   1.000
_cell.length_c   1.000
_cell.angle_alpha   90.00
_cell.angle_beta   90.00
_cell.angle_gamma   90.00
#
_symmetry.space_group_name_H-M   'P 1'
#
loop_
_entity.id
_entity.type
_entity.pdbx_description
1 polymer ?
#
loop_
_entity_poly.entity_id
_entity_poly.type
_entity_poly.pdbx_seq_one_letter_code
_entity_poly.pdbx_strand_id
1 'polypeptide(L)'
;MGHQLNPRTGAILPAAEVVFRLQKEFRIVKTDAAEGMRQALGMAAWIERMPARAFFGRYEAALARAGRLRALAPGEALVVEFGDEPDRALRIYVIPEEPIKFGYASDEHEVQCRPLVERCARVLDCDVVLF
;
A
#
# COMPACT_ATOMS: atom_id res chain seq x y z
N MET A 1 5.86 15.20 2.39
CA MET A 1 4.86 14.74 3.39
C MET A 1 4.24 13.42 2.91
N GLY A 2 3.66 12.56 3.76
CA GLY A 2 3.07 11.28 3.32
C GLY A 2 1.56 11.35 3.17
N HIS A 3 0.99 10.63 2.19
CA HIS A 3 -0.45 10.40 2.10
C HIS A 3 -0.77 8.92 2.28
N GLN A 4 -1.78 8.62 3.09
CA GLN A 4 -2.29 7.27 3.34
C GLN A 4 -3.77 7.20 2.95
N LEU A 5 -4.20 6.06 2.42
CA LEU A 5 -5.62 5.77 2.22
C LEU A 5 -6.20 5.04 3.42
N ASN A 6 -7.32 5.54 3.93
CA ASN A 6 -8.13 4.87 4.93
C ASN A 6 -9.48 4.46 4.30
N PRO A 7 -9.84 3.17 4.30
CA PRO A 7 -11.10 2.70 3.72
C PRO A 7 -12.30 3.26 4.50
N ARG A 8 -13.31 3.77 3.79
CA ARG A 8 -14.53 4.30 4.44
C ARG A 8 -15.41 3.21 5.03
N THR A 9 -15.40 2.03 4.41
CA THR A 9 -16.23 0.88 4.80
C THR A 9 -15.48 -0.15 5.65
N GLY A 10 -14.37 0.26 6.27
CA GLY A 10 -13.70 -0.47 7.35
C GLY A 10 -12.51 -1.32 6.92
N ALA A 11 -12.61 -2.05 5.80
CA ALA A 11 -11.53 -2.92 5.31
C ALA A 11 -10.94 -2.44 3.98
N ILE A 12 -9.63 -2.60 3.82
CA ILE A 12 -8.96 -2.41 2.53
C ILE A 12 -9.39 -3.55 1.61
N LEU A 13 -9.71 -3.20 0.37
CA LEU A 13 -10.13 -4.17 -0.65
C LEU A 13 -9.00 -5.18 -0.92
N PRO A 14 -9.33 -6.43 -1.29
CA PRO A 14 -8.34 -7.40 -1.75
C PRO A 14 -7.51 -6.86 -2.92
N ALA A 15 -6.24 -7.28 -3.02
CA ALA A 15 -5.31 -6.74 -4.02
C ALA A 15 -5.83 -6.86 -5.47
N ALA A 16 -6.49 -7.97 -5.81
CA ALA A 16 -7.12 -8.16 -7.11
C ALA A 16 -8.23 -7.13 -7.40
N GLU A 17 -9.06 -6.81 -6.40
CA GLU A 17 -10.13 -5.82 -6.54
C GLU A 17 -9.56 -4.39 -6.65
N VAL A 18 -8.51 -4.08 -5.87
CA VAL A 18 -7.79 -2.79 -6.02
C VAL A 18 -7.27 -2.64 -7.45
N VAL A 19 -6.57 -3.63 -7.97
CA VAL A 19 -6.04 -3.60 -9.35
C VAL A 19 -7.17 -3.45 -10.37
N PHE A 20 -8.24 -4.23 -10.24
CA PHE A 20 -9.39 -4.17 -11.14
C PHE A 20 -10.02 -2.78 -11.19
N ARG A 21 -10.20 -2.13 -10.05
CA ARG A 21 -10.76 -0.78 -9.98
C ARG A 21 -9.81 0.26 -10.57
N LEU A 22 -8.51 0.16 -10.28
CA LEU A 22 -7.51 1.07 -10.85
C LEU A 22 -7.43 0.94 -12.38
N GLN A 23 -7.53 -0.27 -12.93
CA GLN A 23 -7.53 -0.50 -14.39
C GLN A 23 -8.69 0.15 -15.12
N LYS A 24 -9.81 0.41 -14.43
CA LYS A 24 -10.96 1.12 -15.01
C LYS A 24 -10.80 2.64 -15.01
N GLU A 25 -9.99 3.18 -14.09
CA GLU A 25 -9.83 4.62 -13.89
C GLU A 25 -8.59 5.17 -14.59
N PHE A 26 -7.50 4.41 -14.62
CA PHE A 26 -6.19 4.88 -15.04
C PHE A 26 -5.72 4.20 -16.33
N ARG A 27 -5.06 4.97 -17.19
CA ARG A 27 -4.55 4.46 -18.47
C ARG A 27 -3.42 3.46 -18.30
N ILE A 28 -2.57 3.66 -17.30
CA ILE A 28 -1.43 2.81 -16.99
C ILE A 28 -1.72 2.15 -15.65
N VAL A 29 -1.70 0.82 -15.63
CA VAL A 29 -1.68 0.02 -14.41
C VAL A 29 -0.75 -1.16 -14.64
N LYS A 30 0.33 -1.24 -13.85
CA LYS A 30 1.27 -2.35 -13.84
C LYS A 30 1.31 -2.96 -12.44
N THR A 31 1.46 -4.28 -12.38
CA THR A 31 1.53 -5.01 -11.12
C THR A 31 2.81 -5.83 -11.03
N ASP A 32 3.36 -5.93 -9.82
CA ASP A 32 4.47 -6.82 -9.51
C ASP A 32 4.17 -7.56 -8.19
N ALA A 33 3.75 -8.82 -8.32
CA ALA A 33 3.48 -9.69 -7.19
C ALA A 33 4.76 -10.15 -6.47
N ALA A 34 5.85 -10.31 -7.21
CA ALA A 34 7.12 -10.73 -6.62
C ALA A 34 7.67 -9.62 -5.71
N GLU A 35 7.59 -8.36 -6.15
CA GLU A 35 7.96 -7.22 -5.32
C GLU A 35 7.01 -7.00 -4.15
N GLY A 36 5.70 -7.14 -4.37
CA GLY A 36 4.71 -7.08 -3.29
C GLY A 36 5.01 -8.10 -2.18
N MET A 37 5.27 -9.35 -2.55
CA MET A 37 5.66 -10.40 -1.61
C MET A 37 7.01 -10.11 -0.94
N ARG A 38 8.01 -9.61 -1.67
CA ARG A 38 9.30 -9.21 -1.07
C ARG A 38 9.10 -8.15 0.01
N GLN A 39 8.24 -7.16 -0.23
CA GLN A 39 7.94 -6.12 0.75
C GLN A 39 7.25 -6.70 1.99
N ALA A 40 6.22 -7.53 1.82
CA ALA A 40 5.51 -8.16 2.94
C ALA A 40 6.45 -9.01 3.81
N LEU A 41 7.30 -9.82 3.19
CA LEU A 41 8.31 -10.62 3.89
C LEU A 41 9.39 -9.76 4.55
N GLY A 42 9.79 -8.66 3.92
CA GLY A 42 10.70 -7.68 4.50
C GLY A 42 10.15 -7.04 5.76
N MET A 43 8.86 -6.69 5.76
CA MET A 43 8.15 -6.17 6.93
C MET A 43 8.07 -7.21 8.06
N ALA A 44 7.73 -8.45 7.75
CA ALA A 44 7.73 -9.55 8.73
C ALA A 44 9.11 -9.75 9.36
N ALA A 45 10.16 -9.82 8.53
CA ALA A 45 11.54 -9.98 8.99
C ALA A 45 12.03 -8.79 9.83
N TRP A 46 11.60 -7.57 9.51
CA TRP A 46 11.90 -6.38 10.31
C TRP A 46 11.25 -6.48 11.69
N ILE A 47 9.98 -6.89 11.76
CA ILE A 47 9.26 -7.05 13.03
C ILE A 47 9.98 -8.06 13.95
N GLU A 48 10.32 -9.22 13.40
CA GLU A 48 10.96 -10.32 14.15
C GLU A 48 12.35 -9.98 14.69
N ARG A 49 13.06 -9.04 14.05
CA ARG A 49 14.40 -8.60 14.47
C ARG A 49 14.37 -7.46 15.48
N MET A 50 13.25 -6.75 15.59
CA MET A 50 13.15 -5.60 16.47
C MET A 50 12.94 -6.04 17.92
N PRO A 51 13.62 -5.39 18.89
CA PRO A 51 13.42 -5.73 20.30
C PRO A 51 12.01 -5.33 20.75
N ALA A 52 11.41 -6.09 21.68
CA ALA A 52 10.04 -5.86 22.15
C ALA A 52 9.76 -4.40 22.59
N ARG A 53 10.76 -3.72 23.16
CA ARG A 53 10.69 -2.30 23.55
C ARG A 53 10.36 -1.35 22.39
N ALA A 54 10.72 -1.70 21.15
CA ALA A 54 10.43 -0.90 19.96
C ALA A 54 8.92 -0.82 19.64
N PHE A 55 8.12 -1.71 20.22
CA PHE A 55 6.68 -1.81 19.96
C PHE A 55 5.82 -1.24 21.09
N PHE A 56 6.41 -0.60 22.11
CA PHE A 56 5.69 0.12 23.17
C PHE A 56 4.51 -0.69 23.78
N GLY A 57 4.76 -1.96 24.10
CA GLY A 57 3.75 -2.85 24.68
C GLY A 57 2.86 -3.59 23.66
N ARG A 58 3.08 -3.42 22.36
CA ARG A 58 2.33 -4.09 21.27
C ARG A 58 3.14 -5.21 20.57
N TYR A 59 4.12 -5.78 21.25
CA TYR A 59 5.03 -6.77 20.64
C TYR A 59 4.30 -8.02 20.14
N GLU A 60 3.41 -8.61 20.94
CA GLU A 60 2.62 -9.78 20.55
C GLU A 60 1.75 -9.51 19.31
N ALA A 61 1.10 -8.34 19.25
CA ALA A 61 0.32 -7.93 18.08
C ALA A 61 1.22 -7.76 16.83
N ALA A 62 2.45 -7.27 17.01
CA ALA A 62 3.42 -7.17 15.93
C ALA A 62 3.87 -8.57 15.46
N LEU A 63 4.16 -9.51 16.35
CA LEU A 63 4.51 -10.88 15.99
C LEU A 63 3.35 -11.58 15.25
N ALA A 64 2.11 -11.40 15.72
CA ALA A 64 0.93 -11.91 15.02
C ALA A 64 0.81 -11.33 13.60
N ARG A 65 1.11 -10.04 13.43
CA ARG A 65 1.16 -9.38 12.11
C ARG A 65 2.26 -9.98 11.23
N ALA A 66 3.47 -10.20 11.76
CA ALA A 66 4.55 -10.86 11.01
C ALA A 66 4.16 -12.28 10.55
N GLY A 67 3.48 -13.05 11.43
CA GLY A 67 2.94 -14.36 11.09
C GLY A 67 1.94 -14.31 9.92
N ARG A 68 1.02 -13.34 9.93
CA ARG A 68 0.06 -13.13 8.82
C ARG A 68 0.76 -12.77 7.51
N LEU A 69 1.73 -11.85 7.55
CA LEU A 69 2.51 -11.46 6.36
C LEU A 69 3.27 -12.63 5.73
N ARG A 70 3.79 -13.57 6.54
CA ARG A 70 4.46 -14.79 6.04
C ARG A 70 3.49 -15.81 5.46
N ALA A 71 2.24 -15.81 5.92
CA ALA A 71 1.21 -16.76 5.48
C ALA A 71 0.51 -16.32 4.19
N LEU A 72 0.80 -15.13 3.66
CA LEU A 72 0.21 -14.64 2.42
C LEU A 72 0.51 -15.56 1.25
N ALA A 73 -0.53 -15.87 0.48
CA ALA A 73 -0.42 -16.60 -0.77
C ALA A 73 0.14 -15.70 -1.88
N PRO A 74 0.77 -16.29 -2.92
CA PRO A 74 1.22 -15.55 -4.09
C PRO A 74 0.07 -14.73 -4.72
N GLY A 75 0.31 -13.44 -4.93
CA GLY A 75 -0.68 -12.52 -5.51
C GLY A 75 -1.57 -11.80 -4.49
N GLU A 76 -1.50 -12.13 -3.20
CA GLU A 76 -2.21 -11.37 -2.16
C GLU A 76 -1.52 -10.05 -1.82
N ALA A 77 -0.19 -10.00 -1.93
CA ALA A 77 0.59 -8.78 -1.85
C ALA A 77 1.06 -8.34 -3.24
N LEU A 78 0.70 -7.12 -3.64
CA LEU A 78 1.07 -6.55 -4.93
C LEU A 78 1.74 -5.19 -4.76
N VAL A 79 2.76 -4.95 -5.56
CA VAL A 79 3.09 -3.59 -5.96
C VAL A 79 2.21 -3.19 -7.14
N VAL A 80 1.62 -2.00 -7.08
CA VAL A 80 0.85 -1.44 -8.19
C VAL A 80 1.43 -0.08 -8.56
N GLU A 81 1.83 0.06 -9.82
CA GLU A 81 2.18 1.34 -10.45
C GLU A 81 1.00 1.78 -11.32
N PHE A 82 0.49 2.99 -11.10
CA PHE A 82 -0.68 3.49 -11.83
C PHE A 82 -0.60 4.99 -12.15
N GLY A 83 -1.24 5.41 -13.23
CA GLY A 83 -1.30 6.80 -13.65
C GLY A 83 -1.81 6.96 -15.08
N ASP A 84 -1.74 8.17 -15.61
CA ASP A 84 -2.13 8.44 -17.01
C ASP A 84 -0.93 8.59 -17.94
N GLU A 85 0.22 8.97 -17.39
CA GLU A 85 1.49 9.21 -18.09
C GLU A 85 2.64 8.50 -17.33
N PRO A 86 3.61 7.86 -18.02
CA PRO A 86 4.65 7.07 -17.36
C PRO A 86 5.54 7.85 -16.38
N ASP A 87 5.80 9.12 -16.67
CA ASP A 87 6.61 10.05 -15.86
C ASP A 87 5.84 10.62 -14.66
N ARG A 88 4.53 10.34 -14.58
CA ARG A 88 3.64 10.78 -13.50
C ARG A 88 2.88 9.63 -12.86
N ALA A 89 3.42 8.41 -12.95
CA ALA A 89 2.81 7.26 -12.30
C ALA A 89 3.13 7.24 -10.80
N LEU A 90 2.14 6.87 -10.00
CA LEU A 90 2.29 6.59 -8.58
C LEU A 90 2.50 5.11 -8.34
N ARG A 91 3.27 4.80 -7.30
CA ARG A 91 3.53 3.43 -6.86
C ARG A 91 2.99 3.21 -5.45
N ILE A 92 2.23 2.15 -5.27
CA ILE A 92 1.69 1.72 -3.97
C ILE A 92 1.96 0.24 -3.72
N TYR A 93 1.97 -0.12 -2.44
CA TYR A 93 1.93 -1.50 -1.99
C TYR A 93 0.51 -1.80 -1.50
N VAL A 94 -0.09 -2.84 -2.05
CA VAL A 94 -1.39 -3.36 -1.62
C VAL A 94 -1.13 -4.68 -0.92
N ILE A 95 -1.14 -4.65 0.40
CA ILE A 95 -0.90 -5.79 1.27
C ILE A 95 -2.12 -5.89 2.20
N PRO A 96 -2.70 -7.08 2.41
CA PRO A 96 -3.87 -7.22 3.27
C PRO A 96 -3.62 -6.68 4.68
N GLU A 97 -4.61 -5.97 5.23
CA GLU A 97 -4.56 -5.31 6.55
C GLU A 97 -3.46 -4.25 6.73
N GLU A 98 -2.72 -3.93 5.68
CA GLU A 98 -1.70 -2.88 5.71
C GLU A 98 -2.20 -1.59 5.06
N PRO A 99 -1.93 -0.42 5.65
CA PRO A 99 -2.32 0.84 5.06
C PRO A 99 -1.66 1.05 3.68
N ILE A 100 -2.45 1.47 2.70
CA ILE A 100 -1.93 1.92 1.40
C ILE A 100 -1.32 3.30 1.61
N LYS A 101 -0.02 3.40 1.35
CA LYS A 101 0.76 4.63 1.49
C LYS A 101 1.35 5.06 0.16
N PHE A 102 1.37 6.37 -0.08
CA PHE A 102 2.02 6.98 -1.22
C PHE A 102 3.41 7.48 -0.83
N GLY A 103 4.42 7.04 -1.59
CA GLY A 103 5.76 7.60 -1.53
C GLY A 103 5.96 8.63 -2.65
N TYR A 104 6.61 9.74 -2.34
CA TYR A 104 6.96 10.78 -3.30
C TYR A 104 8.48 10.95 -3.36
N ALA A 105 9.00 11.24 -4.56
CA ALA A 105 10.42 11.52 -4.74
C ALA A 105 10.82 12.92 -4.23
N SER A 106 9.87 13.86 -4.19
CA SER A 106 10.05 15.25 -3.75
C SER A 106 8.69 15.88 -3.41
N ASP A 107 8.71 17.06 -2.79
CA ASP A 107 7.48 17.83 -2.53
C ASP A 107 6.82 18.30 -3.83
N GLU A 108 7.61 18.61 -4.86
CA GLU A 108 7.09 18.93 -6.21
C GLU A 108 6.33 17.73 -6.80
N HIS A 109 6.89 16.52 -6.67
CA HIS A 109 6.23 15.29 -7.11
C HIS A 109 4.94 15.02 -6.31
N GLU A 110 4.93 15.35 -5.01
CA GLU A 110 3.72 15.28 -4.18
C GLU A 110 2.61 16.20 -4.71
N VAL A 111 2.93 17.47 -5.01
CA VAL A 111 1.96 18.44 -5.55
C VAL A 111 1.43 17.96 -6.91
N GLN A 112 2.30 17.52 -7.80
CA GLN A 112 1.93 17.06 -9.14
C GLN A 112 1.05 15.80 -9.13
N CYS A 113 1.30 14.89 -8.18
CA CYS A 113 0.56 13.63 -8.08
C CYS A 113 -0.73 13.72 -7.27
N ARG A 114 -1.02 14.85 -6.61
CA ARG A 114 -2.22 15.03 -5.78
C ARG A 114 -3.52 14.66 -6.51
N PRO A 115 -3.75 15.04 -7.79
CA PRO A 115 -4.95 14.63 -8.51
C PRO A 115 -5.08 13.11 -8.69
N LEU A 116 -3.96 12.38 -8.82
CA LEU A 116 -3.96 10.91 -8.92
C LEU A 116 -4.30 10.26 -7.58
N VAL A 117 -3.78 10.82 -6.48
CA VAL A 117 -4.10 10.35 -5.12
C VAL A 117 -5.60 10.48 -4.85
N GLU A 118 -6.19 11.64 -5.16
CA GLU A 118 -7.61 11.92 -4.95
C GLU A 118 -8.50 10.99 -5.80
N ARG A 119 -8.14 10.78 -7.07
CA ARG A 119 -8.86 9.82 -7.95
C ARG A 119 -8.74 8.38 -7.45
N CYS A 120 -7.55 7.97 -7.01
CA CYS A 120 -7.32 6.66 -6.43
C CYS A 120 -8.18 6.45 -5.19
N ALA A 121 -8.17 7.41 -4.27
CA ALA A 121 -8.99 7.38 -3.06
C ALA A 121 -10.49 7.25 -3.39
N ARG A 122 -10.99 8.04 -4.34
CA ARG A 122 -12.38 7.97 -4.80
C ARG A 122 -12.75 6.58 -5.35
N VAL A 123 -11.90 6.01 -6.20
CA VAL A 123 -12.14 4.71 -6.85
C VAL A 123 -12.09 3.55 -5.86
N LEU A 124 -11.22 3.66 -4.86
CA LEU A 124 -11.08 2.66 -3.80
C LEU A 124 -12.03 2.87 -2.61
N ASP A 125 -12.87 3.92 -2.66
CA ASP A 125 -13.77 4.32 -1.57
C ASP A 125 -13.03 4.56 -0.24
N CYS A 126 -11.96 5.35 -0.33
CA CYS A 126 -11.09 5.71 0.78
C CYS A 126 -11.06 7.22 1.00
N ASP A 127 -10.72 7.61 2.23
CA ASP A 127 -10.30 8.96 2.57
C ASP A 127 -8.77 9.07 2.51
N VAL A 128 -8.30 10.25 2.13
CA VAL A 128 -6.86 10.58 2.13
C VAL A 128 -6.51 11.22 3.47
N VAL A 129 -5.51 10.67 4.15
CA VAL A 129 -5.01 11.17 5.43
C VAL A 129 -3.52 11.48 5.33
N LEU A 130 -3.09 12.59 5.93
CA LEU A 130 -1.68 12.98 6.00
C LEU A 130 -0.97 12.25 7.14
N PHE A 131 0.29 11.84 6.93
CA PHE A 131 1.14 11.24 7.97
C PHE A 131 2.62 11.61 7.82
#